data_AF-A0A8S3JEP6-F1
#
_entry.id   AF-A0A8S3JEP6-F1
#
_cell.length_a   1.000
_cell.length_b   1.000
_cell.length_c   1.000
_cell.angle_alpha   90.00
_cell.angle_beta   90.00
_cell.angle_gamma   90.00
#
_symmetry.space_group_name_H-M   'P 1'
#
loop_
_entity.id
_entity.type
_entity.pdbx_description
1 polymer ?
#
loop_
_entity_poly.entity_id
_entity_poly.type
_entity_poly.pdbx_seq_one_letter_code
_entity_poly.pdbx_strand_id
1 'polypeptide(L)'
;ADRVFNTPLCEQGIIGFGIGAAVAGTTAIAEIQFADYIFPAYDQIVNEAAKYRYRSQNLFNCGKLTIRSPWGAVGHGALYHSQSPESQFMHTPGLKVVIPRSAIEAKGLLLSCIKDDNPCIFFEPKILYRSAKEDVPIKEYTIPLSKAQIIQEGSDVTLVSWGTQVHVLREVAQMAAKENISCELID
;
A
#
# COMPACT_ATOMS: atom_id res chain seq x y z
N ALA A 1 2.37 26.95 5.27
CA ALA A 1 2.89 25.82 6.08
C ALA A 1 1.76 24.86 6.48
N ASP A 2 0.54 25.09 6.00
CA ASP A 2 -0.69 24.51 6.58
C ASP A 2 -1.17 23.23 5.88
N ARG A 3 -0.44 22.78 4.85
CA ARG A 3 -0.79 21.60 4.03
C ARG A 3 0.13 20.39 4.23
N VAL A 4 1.32 20.63 4.78
CA VAL A 4 2.31 19.61 5.13
C VAL A 4 2.90 20.03 6.47
N PHE A 5 2.58 19.27 7.51
CA PHE A 5 2.91 19.63 8.89
C PHE A 5 3.20 18.37 9.71
N ASN A 6 3.97 18.54 10.77
CA ASN A 6 4.26 17.46 11.72
C ASN A 6 3.11 17.32 12.71
N THR A 7 2.83 16.09 13.11
CA THR A 7 1.91 15.77 14.20
C THR A 7 2.68 15.47 15.49
N PRO A 8 2.00 15.44 16.66
CA PRO A 8 2.54 14.73 17.81
C PRO A 8 2.86 13.26 17.47
N LEU A 9 3.77 12.64 18.22
CA LEU A 9 4.15 11.24 18.07
C LEU A 9 3.06 10.33 18.67
N CYS A 10 1.99 10.12 17.91
CA CYS A 10 0.82 9.35 18.36
C CYS A 10 0.02 8.83 17.15
N GLU A 11 0.19 7.56 16.78
CA GLU A 11 -0.38 6.98 15.56
C GLU A 11 -1.91 6.94 15.58
N GLN A 12 -2.53 6.63 16.72
CA GLN A 12 -3.98 6.74 16.87
C GLN A 12 -4.49 8.17 16.62
N GLY A 13 -3.71 9.18 17.05
CA GLY A 13 -4.02 10.58 16.84
C GLY A 13 -3.88 10.96 15.37
N ILE A 14 -2.84 10.49 14.70
CA ILE A 14 -2.60 10.71 13.26
C ILE A 14 -3.78 10.18 12.44
N ILE A 15 -4.19 8.92 12.67
CA ILE A 15 -5.27 8.32 11.88
C ILE A 15 -6.63 8.90 12.25
N GLY A 16 -6.94 9.09 13.54
CA GLY A 16 -8.19 9.71 13.96
C GLY A 16 -8.36 11.13 13.42
N PHE A 17 -7.28 11.91 13.40
CA PHE A 17 -7.25 13.23 12.77
C PHE A 17 -7.50 13.14 11.25
N GLY A 18 -6.83 12.21 10.56
CA GLY A 18 -7.03 11.97 9.14
C GLY A 18 -8.46 11.57 8.77
N ILE A 19 -9.10 10.72 9.58
CA ILE A 19 -10.52 10.35 9.44
C ILE A 19 -11.39 11.60 9.55
N GLY A 20 -11.21 12.41 10.59
CA GLY A 20 -11.98 13.64 10.80
C GLY A 20 -11.83 14.63 9.63
N ALA A 21 -10.61 14.84 9.14
CA ALA A 21 -10.35 15.70 7.99
C ALA A 21 -11.03 15.19 6.71
N ALA A 22 -10.99 13.87 6.48
CA ALA A 22 -11.66 13.24 5.34
C ALA A 22 -13.19 13.37 5.40
N VAL A 23 -13.77 13.19 6.60
CA VAL A 23 -15.22 13.38 6.84
C VAL A 23 -15.64 14.83 6.61
N ALA A 24 -14.78 15.79 6.94
CA ALA A 24 -15.01 17.21 6.66
C ALA A 24 -14.83 17.59 5.18
N GLY A 25 -14.49 16.64 4.30
CA GLY A 25 -14.38 16.85 2.85
C GLY A 25 -12.97 17.18 2.34
N THR A 26 -11.94 17.03 3.16
CA THR A 26 -10.54 17.25 2.76
C THR A 26 -9.85 15.96 2.37
N THR A 27 -8.97 15.98 1.36
CA THR A 27 -8.06 14.86 1.09
C THR A 27 -6.98 14.77 2.16
N ALA A 28 -6.99 13.69 2.94
CA ALA A 28 -6.03 13.44 4.00
C ALA A 28 -5.06 12.32 3.59
N ILE A 29 -3.76 12.64 3.57
CA ILE A 29 -2.68 11.69 3.28
C ILE A 29 -1.84 11.54 4.54
N ALA A 30 -2.20 10.56 5.38
CA ALA A 30 -1.55 10.31 6.66
C ALA A 30 -0.33 9.41 6.46
N GLU A 31 0.76 9.69 7.16
CA GLU A 31 1.94 8.82 7.21
C GLU A 31 2.04 8.12 8.56
N ILE A 32 2.23 6.81 8.54
CA ILE A 32 2.70 6.03 9.69
C ILE A 32 4.16 5.70 9.43
N GLN A 33 5.05 6.06 10.34
CA GLN A 33 6.49 6.10 10.09
C GLN A 33 7.10 4.75 9.69
N PHE A 34 6.58 3.65 10.23
CA PHE A 34 6.87 2.28 9.80
C PHE A 34 5.61 1.44 9.93
N ALA A 35 5.38 0.49 9.02
CA ALA A 35 4.19 -0.37 9.05
C ALA A 35 4.11 -1.14 10.37
N ASP A 36 5.24 -1.42 11.00
CA ASP A 36 5.41 -2.00 12.33
C ASP A 36 4.72 -1.18 13.44
N TYR A 37 4.57 0.13 13.25
CA TYR A 37 3.97 1.08 14.21
C TYR A 37 2.52 1.42 13.89
N ILE A 38 1.87 0.72 12.95
CA ILE A 38 0.47 0.99 12.63
C ILE A 38 -0.50 0.52 13.73
N PHE A 39 -0.05 -0.37 14.61
CA PHE A 39 -0.91 -1.06 15.59
C PHE A 39 -1.54 -0.16 16.67
N PRO A 40 -0.91 0.91 17.19
CA PRO A 40 -1.61 1.86 18.04
C PRO A 40 -2.81 2.52 17.33
N ALA A 41 -2.77 2.65 16.00
CA ALA A 41 -3.88 3.17 15.20
C ALA A 41 -4.88 2.08 14.74
N TYR A 42 -4.69 0.82 15.12
CA TYR A 42 -5.46 -0.30 14.58
C TYR A 42 -6.97 -0.13 14.78
N ASP A 43 -7.38 0.33 15.96
CA ASP A 43 -8.81 0.59 16.26
C ASP A 43 -9.39 1.69 15.36
N GLN A 44 -8.67 2.79 15.16
CA GLN A 44 -9.08 3.87 14.26
C GLN A 44 -9.19 3.37 12.80
N ILE A 45 -8.31 2.48 12.37
CA ILE A 45 -8.37 1.94 11.01
C ILE A 45 -9.53 0.97 10.86
N VAL A 46 -9.65 -0.01 11.77
CA VAL A 46 -10.53 -1.16 11.61
C VAL A 46 -11.96 -0.86 12.05
N ASN A 47 -12.15 -0.16 13.17
CA ASN A 47 -13.48 0.12 13.71
C ASN A 47 -14.05 1.46 13.25
N GLU A 48 -13.21 2.46 13.01
CA GLU A 48 -13.66 3.77 12.54
C GLU A 48 -13.59 3.88 11.01
N ALA A 49 -12.40 3.93 10.41
CA ALA A 49 -12.25 4.21 8.98
C ALA A 49 -12.96 3.19 8.08
N ALA A 50 -12.70 1.90 8.28
CA ALA A 50 -13.26 0.83 7.45
C ALA A 50 -14.79 0.80 7.47
N LYS A 51 -15.39 1.14 8.61
CA LYS A 51 -16.84 1.04 8.83
C LYS A 51 -17.58 2.36 8.66
N TYR A 52 -16.87 3.48 8.45
CA TYR A 52 -17.46 4.83 8.50
C TYR A 52 -18.62 5.03 7.51
N ARG A 53 -18.43 4.59 6.26
CA ARG A 53 -19.47 4.64 5.22
C ARG A 53 -20.61 3.67 5.53
N TYR A 54 -20.28 2.46 5.96
CA TYR A 54 -21.27 1.40 6.23
C TYR A 54 -22.18 1.75 7.42
N ARG A 55 -21.59 2.13 8.57
CA ARG A 55 -22.33 2.43 9.81
C ARG A 55 -23.25 3.63 9.70
N SER A 56 -22.93 4.56 8.79
CA SER A 56 -23.73 5.76 8.55
C SER A 56 -24.72 5.61 7.39
N GLN A 57 -24.79 4.44 6.75
CA GLN A 57 -25.57 4.25 5.52
C GLN A 57 -25.26 5.32 4.47
N ASN A 58 -23.97 5.62 4.28
CA ASN A 58 -23.46 6.61 3.34
C ASN A 58 -23.81 8.08 3.65
N LEU A 59 -24.36 8.39 4.83
CA LEU A 59 -24.51 9.79 5.27
C LEU A 59 -23.15 10.47 5.51
N PHE A 60 -22.16 9.70 5.95
CA PHE A 60 -20.78 10.16 6.13
C PHE A 60 -19.80 9.14 5.56
N ASN A 61 -18.62 9.60 5.13
CA ASN A 61 -17.53 8.71 4.72
C ASN A 61 -16.16 9.37 4.96
N CYS A 62 -15.12 8.55 5.11
CA CYS A 62 -13.73 8.99 5.13
C CYS A 62 -12.99 8.49 3.87
N GLY A 63 -13.67 8.49 2.73
CA GLY A 63 -13.15 7.91 1.49
C GLY A 63 -11.87 8.59 1.00
N LYS A 64 -11.71 9.89 1.29
CA LYS A 64 -10.53 10.67 0.91
C LYS A 64 -9.36 10.55 1.89
N LEU A 65 -9.31 9.47 2.67
CA LEU A 65 -8.17 9.12 3.52
C LEU A 65 -7.26 8.11 2.81
N THR A 66 -5.99 8.46 2.64
CA THR A 66 -4.92 7.51 2.29
C THR A 66 -3.93 7.46 3.43
N ILE A 67 -3.67 6.26 3.95
CA ILE A 67 -2.65 5.98 4.97
C ILE A 67 -1.46 5.36 4.25
N ARG A 68 -0.29 5.97 4.33
CA ARG A 68 0.94 5.45 3.73
C ARG A 68 1.98 5.09 4.77
N SER A 69 2.71 4.00 4.53
CA SER A 69 3.69 3.52 5.51
C SER A 69 4.81 2.68 4.90
N PRO A 70 6.09 2.89 5.28
CA PRO A 70 7.20 2.03 4.89
C PRO A 70 7.00 0.58 5.38
N TRP A 71 7.16 -0.38 4.48
CA TRP A 71 6.74 -1.77 4.67
C TRP A 71 7.87 -2.76 4.33
N GLY A 72 7.84 -3.95 4.94
CA GLY A 72 8.68 -5.09 4.59
C GLY A 72 10.14 -5.01 5.05
N ALA A 73 10.88 -6.11 4.89
CA ALA A 73 12.25 -6.23 5.35
C ALA A 73 13.23 -5.26 4.64
N VAL A 74 14.29 -4.86 5.35
CA VAL A 74 15.37 -3.99 4.84
C VAL A 74 16.78 -4.55 5.10
N GLY A 75 16.86 -5.83 5.45
CA GLY A 75 18.11 -6.53 5.79
C GLY A 75 18.53 -6.41 7.26
N HIS A 76 18.38 -5.25 7.88
CA HIS A 76 18.82 -4.99 9.27
C HIS A 76 17.74 -4.32 10.14
N GLY A 77 16.46 -4.53 9.83
CA GLY A 77 15.33 -3.88 10.52
C GLY A 77 14.85 -4.59 11.80
N ALA A 78 15.35 -5.81 12.07
CA ALA A 78 14.94 -6.64 13.21
C ALA A 78 13.41 -6.70 13.38
N LEU A 79 12.92 -6.66 14.62
CA LEU A 79 11.50 -6.89 14.95
C LEU A 79 10.55 -5.77 14.52
N TYR A 80 11.03 -4.52 14.46
CA TYR A 80 10.17 -3.33 14.40
C TYR A 80 10.45 -2.39 13.23
N HIS A 81 11.30 -2.79 12.28
CA HIS A 81 11.44 -2.11 10.99
C HIS A 81 11.41 -3.09 9.81
N SER A 82 10.73 -4.23 9.94
CA SER A 82 10.75 -5.30 8.92
C SER A 82 9.38 -5.93 8.64
N GLN A 83 8.35 -5.56 9.39
CA GLN A 83 7.07 -6.26 9.32
C GLN A 83 6.32 -6.01 8.01
N SER A 84 5.48 -6.99 7.68
CA SER A 84 4.54 -7.00 6.57
C SER A 84 3.13 -7.28 7.12
N PRO A 85 2.43 -6.24 7.64
CA PRO A 85 1.18 -6.42 8.38
C PRO A 85 -0.09 -6.40 7.51
N GLU A 86 0.02 -6.51 6.18
CA GLU A 86 -1.10 -6.40 5.24
C GLU A 86 -2.23 -7.38 5.54
N SER A 87 -1.90 -8.59 6.01
CA SER A 87 -2.89 -9.61 6.36
C SER A 87 -3.86 -9.18 7.45
N GLN A 88 -3.42 -8.32 8.37
CA GLN A 88 -4.26 -7.77 9.45
C GLN A 88 -5.36 -6.87 8.88
N PHE A 89 -5.08 -6.19 7.78
CA PHE A 89 -6.01 -5.24 7.14
C PHE A 89 -6.84 -5.88 6.03
N MET A 90 -6.31 -6.90 5.34
CA MET A 90 -7.03 -7.63 4.30
C MET A 90 -8.27 -8.37 4.82
N HIS A 91 -8.29 -8.72 6.12
CA HIS A 91 -9.47 -9.32 6.77
C HIS A 91 -10.51 -8.29 7.24
N THR A 92 -10.31 -6.99 6.96
CA THR A 92 -11.22 -5.92 7.38
C THR A 92 -11.99 -5.35 6.18
N PRO A 93 -13.28 -5.70 6.02
CA PRO A 93 -14.12 -5.13 4.95
C PRO A 93 -14.22 -3.61 5.06
N GLY A 94 -14.13 -2.92 3.92
CA GLY A 94 -14.22 -1.47 3.82
C GLY A 94 -12.88 -0.75 3.66
N LEU A 95 -11.76 -1.48 3.72
CA LEU A 95 -10.43 -0.97 3.40
C LEU A 95 -9.97 -1.44 2.01
N LYS A 96 -9.13 -0.63 1.36
CA LYS A 96 -8.29 -1.08 0.24
C LYS A 96 -6.83 -1.11 0.70
N VAL A 97 -6.13 -2.21 0.43
CA VAL A 97 -4.70 -2.38 0.76
C VAL A 97 -3.92 -2.52 -0.54
N VAL A 98 -2.85 -1.74 -0.71
CA VAL A 98 -2.10 -1.61 -1.96
C VAL A 98 -0.61 -1.59 -1.67
N ILE A 99 0.16 -2.37 -2.43
CA ILE A 99 1.61 -2.52 -2.28
C ILE A 99 2.27 -2.49 -3.67
N PRO A 100 3.01 -1.44 -4.06
CA PRO A 100 3.66 -1.37 -5.37
C PRO A 100 4.99 -2.16 -5.39
N ARG A 101 5.41 -2.66 -6.57
CA ARG A 101 6.74 -3.28 -6.72
C ARG A 101 7.80 -2.33 -7.31
N SER A 102 7.40 -1.20 -7.90
CA SER A 102 8.29 -0.33 -8.67
C SER A 102 7.98 1.17 -8.51
N ALA A 103 8.86 2.04 -9.02
CA ALA A 103 8.66 3.50 -8.94
C ALA A 103 7.52 3.96 -9.86
N ILE A 104 7.40 3.37 -11.05
CA ILE A 104 6.28 3.61 -11.97
C ILE A 104 4.96 3.23 -11.30
N GLU A 105 4.92 2.08 -10.65
CA GLU A 105 3.71 1.64 -9.96
C GLU A 105 3.40 2.46 -8.73
N ALA A 106 4.41 2.78 -7.92
CA ALA A 106 4.23 3.54 -6.69
C ALA A 106 3.54 4.87 -6.98
N LYS A 107 3.95 5.60 -8.02
CA LYS A 107 3.26 6.83 -8.44
C LYS A 107 1.83 6.56 -8.90
N GLY A 108 1.62 5.62 -9.82
CA GLY A 108 0.31 5.38 -10.42
C GLY A 108 -0.72 4.87 -9.42
N LEU A 109 -0.32 3.97 -8.54
CA LEU A 109 -1.17 3.38 -7.52
C LEU A 109 -1.42 4.34 -6.35
N LEU A 110 -0.43 5.11 -5.90
CA LEU A 110 -0.64 6.11 -4.85
C LEU A 110 -1.63 7.19 -5.32
N LEU A 111 -1.49 7.68 -6.55
CA LEU A 111 -2.44 8.63 -7.12
C LEU A 111 -3.85 8.04 -7.24
N SER A 112 -3.97 6.74 -7.55
CA SER A 112 -5.26 6.04 -7.51
C SER A 112 -5.83 5.96 -6.10
N CYS A 113 -5.02 5.63 -5.08
CA CYS A 113 -5.45 5.61 -3.67
C CYS A 113 -5.96 6.99 -3.21
N ILE A 114 -5.22 8.05 -3.55
CA ILE A 114 -5.59 9.43 -3.18
C ILE A 114 -6.92 9.86 -3.81
N LYS A 115 -7.20 9.37 -5.03
CA LYS A 115 -8.43 9.66 -5.76
C LYS A 115 -9.62 8.79 -5.35
N ASP A 116 -9.36 7.59 -4.85
CA ASP A 116 -10.41 6.63 -4.48
C ASP A 116 -11.37 7.22 -3.43
N ASP A 117 -12.61 6.74 -3.43
CA ASP A 117 -13.61 7.13 -2.44
C ASP A 117 -13.69 6.12 -1.30
N ASN A 118 -12.66 5.31 -1.08
CA ASN A 118 -12.57 4.39 0.06
C ASN A 118 -11.23 4.59 0.78
N PRO A 119 -11.21 4.44 2.12
CA PRO A 119 -9.96 4.54 2.87
C PRO A 119 -8.95 3.51 2.35
N CYS A 120 -7.79 4.02 1.91
CA CYS A 120 -6.71 3.21 1.35
C CYS A 120 -5.53 3.12 2.32
N ILE A 121 -4.94 1.94 2.43
CA ILE A 121 -3.64 1.71 3.04
C ILE A 121 -2.65 1.39 1.93
N PHE A 122 -1.62 2.23 1.84
CA PHE A 122 -0.56 2.15 0.84
C PHE A 122 0.75 1.80 1.51
N PHE A 123 1.18 0.56 1.37
CA PHE A 123 2.42 0.07 1.93
C PHE A 123 3.56 0.23 0.94
N GLU A 124 4.66 0.85 1.36
CA GLU A 124 5.79 1.22 0.50
C GLU A 124 6.99 0.32 0.83
N PRO A 125 7.35 -0.68 -0.01
CA PRO A 125 8.46 -1.57 0.31
C PRO A 125 9.78 -0.81 0.49
N LYS A 126 10.22 -0.67 1.74
CA LYS A 126 11.24 0.33 2.10
C LYS A 126 12.62 0.03 1.52
N ILE A 127 12.93 -1.25 1.28
CA ILE A 127 14.14 -1.69 0.61
C ILE A 127 14.21 -1.20 -0.85
N LEU A 128 13.06 -0.87 -1.46
CA LEU A 128 12.98 -0.42 -2.85
C LEU A 128 13.11 1.10 -3.01
N TYR A 129 13.07 1.90 -1.94
CA TYR A 129 13.13 3.36 -2.07
C TYR A 129 14.33 3.89 -2.85
N ARG A 130 15.45 3.16 -2.83
CA ARG A 130 16.70 3.56 -3.48
C ARG A 130 17.37 2.41 -4.23
N SER A 131 16.66 1.31 -4.48
CA SER A 131 17.24 0.12 -5.11
C SER A 131 17.47 0.29 -6.62
N ALA A 132 16.63 1.07 -7.30
CA ALA A 132 16.71 1.30 -8.74
C ALA A 132 16.17 2.69 -9.12
N LYS A 133 16.55 3.17 -10.31
CA LYS A 133 15.96 4.34 -10.96
C LYS A 133 15.17 3.86 -12.17
N GLU A 134 13.95 4.36 -12.32
CA GLU A 134 13.09 4.10 -13.47
C GLU A 134 12.68 5.43 -14.11
N ASP A 135 12.40 5.41 -15.41
CA ASP A 135 11.86 6.56 -16.14
C ASP A 135 10.37 6.73 -15.82
N VAL A 136 10.09 7.37 -14.68
CA VAL A 136 8.73 7.65 -14.23
C VAL A 136 8.17 8.87 -15.01
N PRO A 137 7.04 8.74 -15.74
CA PRO A 137 6.45 9.86 -16.46
C PRO A 137 6.17 11.04 -15.51
N ILE A 138 6.52 12.27 -15.89
CA ILE A 138 6.24 13.47 -15.07
C ILE A 138 4.74 13.77 -14.99
N LYS A 139 4.03 13.60 -16.12
CA LYS A 139 2.58 13.80 -16.19
C LYS A 139 1.85 12.90 -15.20
N GLU A 140 0.69 13.34 -14.76
CA GLU A 140 -0.17 12.53 -13.91
C GLU A 140 -0.67 11.30 -14.68
N TYR A 141 -0.64 10.14 -14.02
CA TYR A 141 -1.27 8.91 -14.49
C TYR A 141 -1.72 8.09 -13.28
N THR A 142 -2.66 7.19 -13.51
CA THR A 142 -3.23 6.31 -12.50
C THR A 142 -3.14 4.87 -12.97
N ILE A 143 -2.88 3.96 -12.05
CA ILE A 143 -2.97 2.51 -12.29
C ILE A 143 -4.22 2.00 -11.58
N PRO A 144 -5.09 1.20 -12.23
CA PRO A 144 -6.32 0.74 -11.62
C PRO A 144 -6.05 -0.08 -10.36
N LEU A 145 -6.75 0.25 -9.28
CA LEU A 145 -6.74 -0.56 -8.06
C LEU A 145 -7.47 -1.89 -8.31
N SER A 146 -7.19 -2.91 -7.49
CA SER A 146 -7.82 -4.23 -7.57
C SER A 146 -7.60 -4.95 -8.90
N LYS A 147 -6.49 -4.64 -9.60
CA LYS A 147 -6.11 -5.30 -10.84
C LYS A 147 -4.64 -5.73 -10.76
N ALA A 148 -4.41 -7.03 -10.87
CA ALA A 148 -3.08 -7.61 -10.96
C ALA A 148 -2.47 -7.37 -12.36
N GLN A 149 -1.15 -7.46 -12.46
CA GLN A 149 -0.39 -7.38 -13.69
C GLN A 149 0.32 -8.71 -13.97
N ILE A 150 0.08 -9.30 -15.13
CA ILE A 150 0.96 -10.34 -15.68
C ILE A 150 2.22 -9.64 -16.18
N ILE A 151 3.34 -9.91 -15.51
CA ILE A 151 4.65 -9.32 -15.82
C ILE A 151 5.41 -10.18 -16.83
N GLN A 152 5.19 -11.49 -16.78
CA GLN A 152 5.77 -12.48 -17.67
C GLN A 152 4.73 -13.55 -17.93
N GLU A 153 4.44 -13.84 -19.20
CA GLU A 153 3.58 -14.97 -19.57
C GLU A 153 4.32 -16.29 -19.41
N GLY A 154 3.60 -17.36 -19.08
CA GLY A 154 4.14 -18.71 -18.99
C GLY A 154 3.04 -19.76 -19.02
N SER A 155 3.42 -21.04 -19.06
CA SER A 155 2.49 -22.14 -19.34
C SER A 155 2.50 -23.28 -18.33
N ASP A 156 3.55 -23.42 -17.52
CA ASP A 156 3.77 -24.62 -16.71
C ASP A 156 3.44 -24.37 -15.23
N VAL A 157 3.70 -23.15 -14.74
CA VAL A 157 3.42 -22.74 -13.36
C VAL A 157 3.15 -21.24 -13.26
N THR A 158 2.18 -20.86 -12.44
CA THR A 158 1.90 -19.45 -12.11
C THR A 158 2.54 -19.09 -10.76
N LEU A 159 3.33 -18.03 -10.78
CA LEU A 159 4.02 -17.42 -9.65
C LEU A 159 3.30 -16.12 -9.29
N VAL A 160 2.80 -16.00 -8.06
CA VAL A 160 2.06 -14.81 -7.58
C VAL A 160 2.76 -14.22 -6.38
N SER A 161 3.01 -12.91 -6.39
CA SER A 161 3.50 -12.17 -5.22
C SER A 161 3.23 -10.67 -5.34
N TRP A 162 3.74 -9.87 -4.40
CA TRP A 162 3.62 -8.42 -4.40
C TRP A 162 4.84 -7.76 -3.76
N GLY A 163 5.00 -6.46 -4.02
CA GLY A 163 6.11 -5.68 -3.47
C GLY A 163 7.49 -6.23 -3.84
N THR A 164 8.41 -6.29 -2.88
CA THR A 164 9.79 -6.74 -3.12
C THR A 164 9.86 -8.18 -3.66
N GLN A 165 8.93 -9.05 -3.29
CA GLN A 165 9.02 -10.47 -3.64
C GLN A 165 8.74 -10.77 -5.10
N VAL A 166 8.11 -9.85 -5.83
CA VAL A 166 7.99 -9.96 -7.29
C VAL A 166 9.36 -10.02 -7.97
N HIS A 167 10.34 -9.27 -7.46
CA HIS A 167 11.72 -9.31 -7.99
C HIS A 167 12.39 -10.65 -7.71
N VAL A 168 12.14 -11.26 -6.55
CA VAL A 168 12.64 -12.60 -6.23
C VAL A 168 12.03 -13.64 -7.16
N LEU A 169 10.72 -13.61 -7.38
CA LEU A 169 10.05 -14.55 -8.28
C LEU A 169 10.47 -14.36 -9.74
N ARG A 170 10.86 -13.14 -10.15
CA ARG A 170 11.46 -12.92 -11.47
C ARG A 170 12.79 -13.65 -11.62
N GLU A 171 13.67 -13.60 -10.63
CA GLU A 171 14.93 -14.36 -10.65
C GLU A 171 14.67 -15.87 -10.62
N VAL A 172 13.69 -16.33 -9.82
CA VAL A 172 13.26 -17.74 -9.79
C VAL A 172 12.75 -18.19 -11.16
N ALA A 173 11.95 -17.38 -11.85
CA ALA A 173 11.47 -17.69 -13.20
C ALA A 173 12.62 -17.83 -14.20
N GLN A 174 13.67 -16.99 -14.10
CA GLN A 174 14.87 -17.12 -14.93
C GLN A 174 15.68 -18.38 -14.61
N MET A 175 15.72 -18.80 -13.33
CA MET A 175 16.37 -20.05 -12.93
C MET A 175 15.61 -21.26 -13.47
N ALA A 176 14.28 -21.28 -13.32
CA ALA A 176 13.40 -22.35 -13.79
C ALA A 176 13.44 -22.49 -15.33
N ALA A 177 13.58 -21.38 -16.06
CA ALA A 177 13.74 -21.40 -17.51
C ALA A 177 14.99 -22.19 -17.97
N LYS A 178 16.06 -22.25 -17.17
CA LYS A 178 17.25 -23.09 -17.46
C LYS A 178 16.96 -24.59 -17.38
N GLU A 179 15.89 -24.95 -16.70
CA GLU A 179 15.37 -26.32 -16.58
C GLU A 179 14.19 -26.57 -17.55
N ASN A 180 13.95 -25.65 -18.50
CA ASN A 180 12.83 -25.67 -19.46
C ASN A 180 11.44 -25.60 -18.80
N ILE A 181 11.32 -24.92 -17.66
CA ILE A 181 10.04 -24.64 -17.00
C ILE A 181 9.60 -23.21 -17.31
N SER A 182 8.42 -23.07 -17.89
CA SER A 182 7.79 -21.81 -18.29
C SER A 182 6.94 -21.24 -17.16
N CYS A 183 7.45 -20.22 -16.47
CA CYS A 183 6.75 -19.56 -15.36
C CYS A 183 5.96 -18.32 -15.82
N GLU A 184 4.66 -18.29 -15.51
CA GLU A 184 3.86 -17.07 -15.54
C GLU A 184 4.10 -16.30 -14.24
N LEU A 185 4.42 -15.00 -14.31
CA LEU A 185 4.64 -14.16 -13.13
C LEU A 185 3.56 -13.08 -13.05
N ILE A 186 2.83 -13.08 -11.95
CA ILE A 186 1.77 -12.14 -11.63
C ILE A 186 2.15 -11.34 -10.39
N ASP A 187 2.02 -10.02 -10.49
CA ASP A 187 1.92 -9.10 -9.35
C ASP A 187 0.46 -8.71 -9.10
#